data_AF-A0A257MYZ6-F1
#
_entry.id   AF-A0A257MYZ6-F1
#
_cell.length_a   1.000
_cell.length_b   1.000
_cell.length_c   1.000
_cell.angle_alpha   90.00
_cell.angle_beta   90.00
_cell.angle_gamma   90.00
#
_symmetry.space_group_name_H-M   'P 1'
#
loop_
_entity.id
_entity.type
_entity.pdbx_description
1 polymer ?
#
loop_
_entity_poly.entity_id
_entity_poly.type
_entity_poly.pdbx_seq_one_letter_code
_entity_poly.pdbx_strand_id
1 'polypeptide(L)' 'HFNAGETIHTENSHKYSIAGFHRLALRAGFHPVKVWTDPDDLFSIHYLQTQGE' A
#
# COMPACT_ATOMS: atom_id res chain seq x y z
N HIS A 1 -24.84 -25.33 5.81
CA HIS A 1 -24.00 -26.02 6.81
C HIS A 1 -22.60 -26.07 6.21
N PHE A 2 -21.58 -25.59 6.90
CA PHE A 2 -20.19 -25.76 6.45
C PHE A 2 -19.75 -27.20 6.71
N ASN A 3 -18.94 -27.76 5.82
CA ASN A 3 -18.32 -29.05 6.08
C ASN A 3 -17.22 -28.91 7.14
N ALA A 4 -16.90 -30.01 7.84
CA ALA A 4 -15.76 -30.01 8.75
C ALA A 4 -14.48 -29.70 7.97
N GLY A 5 -13.78 -28.62 8.36
CA GLY A 5 -12.57 -28.16 7.69
C GLY A 5 -12.80 -27.21 6.50
N GLU A 6 -14.04 -26.87 6.18
CA GLU A 6 -14.33 -25.88 5.14
C GLU A 6 -13.90 -24.49 5.60
N THR A 7 -13.03 -23.84 4.80
CA THR A 7 -12.57 -22.48 5.04
C THR A 7 -13.21 -21.51 4.06
N ILE A 8 -13.46 -20.28 4.49
CA ILE A 8 -13.86 -19.19 3.61
C ILE A 8 -12.76 -18.13 3.54
N HIS A 9 -12.66 -17.49 2.39
CA HIS A 9 -11.79 -16.34 2.19
C HIS A 9 -12.38 -15.11 2.88
N THR A 10 -11.64 -14.51 3.81
CA THR A 10 -12.11 -13.35 4.57
C THR A 10 -11.46 -12.03 4.15
N GLU A 11 -10.26 -12.06 3.56
CA GLU A 11 -9.49 -10.84 3.28
C GLU A 11 -8.50 -11.00 2.13
N ASN A 12 -8.32 -9.93 1.34
CA ASN A 12 -7.16 -9.76 0.47
C ASN A 12 -6.24 -8.67 1.01
N SER A 13 -4.94 -8.94 1.06
CA SER A 13 -3.92 -7.94 1.43
C SER A 13 -3.04 -7.61 0.22
N HIS A 14 -3.43 -6.58 -0.54
CA HIS A 14 -2.67 -6.14 -1.71
C HIS A 14 -1.36 -5.46 -1.30
N LYS A 15 -0.24 -5.98 -1.81
CA LYS A 15 1.10 -5.43 -1.56
C LYS A 15 1.55 -4.62 -2.77
N TYR A 16 2.16 -3.47 -2.50
CA TYR A 16 2.63 -2.54 -3.53
C TYR A 16 4.14 -2.37 -3.43
N SER A 17 4.81 -2.31 -4.57
CA SER A 17 6.15 -1.73 -4.60
C SER A 17 6.08 -0.22 -4.36
N ILE A 18 7.16 0.39 -3.88
CA ILE A 18 7.26 1.85 -3.68
C ILE A 18 6.87 2.59 -4.97
N ALA A 19 7.39 2.16 -6.12
CA ALA A 19 7.07 2.75 -7.42
C ALA A 19 5.61 2.53 -7.84
N GLY A 20 5.01 1.40 -7.49
CA GLY A 20 3.58 1.14 -7.71
C GLY A 20 2.71 2.06 -6.87
N PHE A 21 3.04 2.22 -5.59
CA PHE A 21 2.32 3.08 -4.67
C PHE A 21 2.44 4.57 -5.05
N HIS A 22 3.63 5.03 -5.48
CA HIS A 22 3.82 6.40 -5.98
C HIS A 22 2.95 6.70 -7.20
N ARG A 23 2.84 5.76 -8.15
CA ARG A 23 1.93 5.91 -9.29
C ARG A 23 0.48 6.01 -8.86
N LEU A 24 0.08 5.25 -7.84
CA LEU A 24 -1.26 5.34 -7.27
C LEU A 24 -1.50 6.71 -6.61
N ALA A 25 -0.56 7.18 -5.78
CA ALA A 25 -0.63 8.48 -5.11
C ALA A 25 -0.72 9.65 -6.11
N LEU A 26 0.11 9.64 -7.15
CA LEU A 26 0.10 10.67 -8.20
C LEU A 26 -1.26 10.73 -8.92
N ARG A 27 -1.85 9.58 -9.26
CA ARG A 27 -3.20 9.53 -9.86
C ARG A 27 -4.28 10.05 -8.93
N ALA A 28 -4.06 9.99 -7.62
CA ALA A 28 -4.95 10.53 -6.60
C ALA A 28 -4.67 12.01 -6.28
N GLY A 29 -3.75 12.68 -6.99
CA GLY A 29 -3.42 14.10 -6.78
C GLY A 29 -2.38 14.36 -5.69
N PHE A 30 -1.82 13.32 -5.08
CA PHE A 30 -0.78 13.44 -4.06
C PHE A 30 0.62 13.32 -4.66
N HIS A 31 1.55 14.11 -4.15
CA HIS A 31 2.95 14.11 -4.57
C HIS A 31 3.81 13.41 -3.53
N PRO A 32 4.53 12.32 -3.89
CA PRO A 32 5.48 11.69 -3.01
C PRO A 32 6.66 12.61 -2.70
N VAL A 33 6.95 12.79 -1.41
CA VAL A 33 8.04 13.65 -0.94
C VAL A 33 9.18 12.81 -0.39
N LYS A 34 8.86 11.83 0.46
CA LYS A 34 9.85 10.97 1.09
C LYS A 34 9.26 9.60 1.37
N VAL A 35 10.14 8.59 1.31
CA VAL A 35 9.84 7.22 1.73
C VAL A 35 10.90 6.80 2.72
N TRP A 36 10.46 6.09 3.76
CA TRP A 36 11.34 5.37 4.67
C TRP A 36 11.00 3.89 4.59
N THR A 37 12.03 3.07 4.66
CA THR A 37 11.93 1.61 4.80
C THR A 37 12.65 1.16 6.06
N ASP A 38 12.29 -0.01 6.56
CA ASP A 38 13.16 -0.75 7.48
C ASP A 38 14.43 -1.23 6.74
N PRO A 39 15.50 -1.63 7.47
CA PRO A 39 16.78 -2.00 6.85
C PRO A 39 16.71 -3.14 5.83
N ASP A 40 15.68 -3.98 5.91
CA ASP A 40 15.48 -5.13 5.03
C ASP A 40 14.44 -4.84 3.91
N ASP A 41 13.98 -3.60 3.79
CA ASP A 41 12.99 -3.15 2.79
C ASP A 41 11.67 -3.92 2.79
N LEU A 42 11.23 -4.41 3.95
CA LEU A 42 10.00 -5.21 4.10
C LEU A 42 8.72 -4.36 4.23
N PHE A 43 8.85 -3.11 4.66
CA PHE A 43 7.75 -2.18 4.87
C PHE A 43 8.16 -0.75 4.54
N SER A 44 7.23 0.04 3.98
CA SER A 44 7.46 1.43 3.64
C SER A 44 6.44 2.39 4.26
N ILE A 45 6.93 3.53 4.74
CA ILE A 45 6.11 4.69 5.12
C ILE A 45 6.30 5.77 4.07
N HIS A 46 5.19 6.28 3.52
CA HIS A 46 5.19 7.31 2.47
C HIS A 46 4.71 8.65 3.03
N TYR A 47 5.56 9.67 2.99
CA TYR A 47 5.15 11.06 3.21
C TYR A 47 4.74 11.68 1.88
N LEU A 48 3.47 12.09 1.80
CA LEU A 48 2.84 12.68 0.64
C LEU A 48 2.36 14.10 0.95
N GLN A 49 2.40 14.97 -0.05
CA GLN A 49 1.81 16.31 0.03
C GLN A 49 0.68 16.44 -0.99
N THR A 50 -0.36 17.18 -0.63
CA THR A 50 -1.35 17.68 -1.59
C THR A 50 -0.70 18.81 -2.40
N GLN A 51 -1.04 18.95 -3.68
CA GLN A 51 -0.77 20.23 -4.35
C GLN A 51 -1.63 21.29 -3.67
N GLY A 52 -0.99 22.33 -3.12
CA GLY A 52 -1.69 23.56 -2.72
C GLY A 52 -2.05 24.38 -3.96
N GLU A 53 -3.08 25.21 -3.83
CA GLU A 53 -3.35 26.31 -4.78
C GLU A 53 -2.19 27.31 -4.84
#